data_AF-A0A0J6W8S3-F1
#
_entry.id   AF-A0A0J6W8S3-F1
#
_cell.length_a   1.000
_cell.length_b   1.000
_cell.length_c   1.000
_cell.angle_alpha   90.00
_cell.angle_beta   90.00
_cell.angle_gamma   90.00
#
_symmetry.space_group_name_H-M   'P 1'
#
loop_
_entity.id
_entity.type
_entity.pdbx_description
1 polymer ?
#
loop_
_entity_poly.entity_id
_entity_poly.type
_entity_poly.pdbx_seq_one_letter_code
_entity_poly.pdbx_strand_id
1 'polypeptide(L)'
;MWCPSVSLSVWANSWLAGAAAPDDVLDALSQWTPTHSVTAYDSVAAERTGLPWPDLDNTGAMSLLQTMRTVARAAPAQPAIALALPVPGDVRGLPPGTQFGRDAIAAGEAIIVGSAGAAIGMVPDFEYPDDYADSPAGDDDEFEPELCGLSWTVYSLDTLPVTSPIDLGEAEYALRDAVRSAADALGALRAGTSGADVADPRRLVEQVLEPTRAHRIPDHAPVRAVRVLENAAHVDAIITVSSGLIPIGLQSSSEVQLASDALRPLGGVVRSARLAAVDAILHSAWRS
;
A
#
# COMPACT_ATOMS: atom_id res chain seq x y z
N MET A 1 6.42 2.78 2.51
CA MET A 1 5.56 3.66 3.35
C MET A 1 4.22 3.86 2.67
N TRP A 2 4.28 4.53 1.52
CA TRP A 2 3.16 4.87 0.68
C TRP A 2 2.94 3.79 -0.36
N CYS A 3 1.68 3.58 -0.67
CA CYS A 3 1.17 2.96 -1.87
C CYS A 3 -0.09 3.76 -2.24
N PRO A 4 -0.57 3.70 -3.49
CA PRO A 4 -1.79 4.38 -3.90
C PRO A 4 -2.95 4.23 -2.92
N SER A 5 -3.17 3.03 -2.38
CA SER A 5 -4.24 2.74 -1.41
C SER A 5 -4.06 3.49 -0.09
N VAL A 6 -2.83 3.66 0.40
CA VAL A 6 -2.55 4.46 1.62
C VAL A 6 -2.86 5.94 1.35
N SER A 7 -2.37 6.47 0.22
CA SER A 7 -2.60 7.87 -0.15
C SER A 7 -4.10 8.16 -0.29
N LEU A 8 -4.82 7.33 -1.05
CA LEU A 8 -6.27 7.48 -1.22
C LEU A 8 -7.00 7.33 0.11
N SER A 9 -6.67 6.34 0.94
CA SER A 9 -7.36 6.11 2.22
C SER A 9 -7.23 7.31 3.15
N VAL A 10 -6.00 7.78 3.36
CA VAL A 10 -5.70 8.85 4.32
C VAL A 10 -6.34 10.15 3.86
N TRP A 11 -6.13 10.55 2.60
CA TRP A 11 -6.62 11.84 2.10
C TRP A 11 -8.12 11.84 1.84
N ALA A 12 -8.69 10.78 1.27
CA ALA A 12 -10.14 10.71 1.08
C ALA A 12 -10.88 10.68 2.43
N ASN A 13 -10.39 9.94 3.43
CA ASN A 13 -10.99 9.96 4.76
C ASN A 13 -10.93 11.36 5.40
N SER A 14 -9.78 12.02 5.27
CA SER A 14 -9.59 13.40 5.79
C SER A 14 -10.60 14.37 5.19
N TRP A 15 -10.78 14.30 3.88
CA TRP A 15 -11.74 15.11 3.17
C TRP A 15 -13.19 14.77 3.53
N LEU A 16 -13.53 13.48 3.65
CA LEU A 16 -14.86 13.04 4.08
C LEU A 16 -15.19 13.46 5.51
N ALA A 17 -14.18 13.56 6.38
CA ALA A 17 -14.30 14.09 7.73
C ALA A 17 -14.34 15.63 7.79
N GLY A 18 -14.12 16.33 6.68
CA GLY A 18 -14.04 17.80 6.63
C GLY A 18 -12.70 18.39 7.09
N ALA A 19 -11.68 17.55 7.29
CA ALA A 19 -10.34 17.95 7.71
C ALA A 19 -9.37 18.25 6.54
N ALA A 20 -9.82 18.08 5.30
CA ALA A 20 -9.08 18.39 4.07
C ALA A 20 -10.03 18.80 2.93
N ALA A 21 -9.50 19.47 1.91
CA ALA A 21 -10.21 19.78 0.67
C ALA A 21 -10.18 18.58 -0.30
N PRO A 22 -11.11 18.50 -1.28
CA PRO A 22 -11.02 17.49 -2.34
C PRO A 22 -9.73 17.61 -3.16
N ASP A 23 -9.22 18.83 -3.32
CA ASP A 23 -7.97 19.10 -4.05
C ASP A 23 -6.76 18.48 -3.35
N ASP A 24 -6.76 18.38 -2.02
CA ASP A 24 -5.68 17.71 -1.28
C ASP A 24 -5.61 16.21 -1.61
N VAL A 25 -6.76 15.58 -1.91
CA VAL A 25 -6.82 14.19 -2.37
C VAL A 25 -6.19 14.06 -3.75
N LEU A 26 -6.53 14.97 -4.67
CA LEU A 26 -6.01 14.98 -6.03
C LEU A 26 -4.49 15.23 -6.04
N ASP A 27 -4.02 16.21 -5.27
CA ASP A 27 -2.59 16.52 -5.09
C ASP A 27 -1.79 15.33 -4.54
N ALA A 28 -2.38 14.57 -3.61
CA ALA A 28 -1.73 13.41 -3.03
C ALA A 28 -1.65 12.24 -4.02
N LEU A 29 -2.69 12.06 -4.84
CA LEU A 29 -2.73 11.04 -5.90
C LEU A 29 -1.84 11.40 -7.09
N SER A 30 -1.70 12.69 -7.41
CA SER A 30 -0.87 13.15 -8.53
C SER A 30 0.63 12.88 -8.33
N GLN A 31 1.06 12.58 -7.09
CA GLN A 31 2.42 12.12 -6.81
C GLN A 31 2.72 10.73 -7.37
N TRP A 32 1.68 9.91 -7.63
CA TRP A 32 1.83 8.60 -8.28
C TRP A 32 1.84 8.71 -9.79
N THR A 33 0.87 9.45 -10.34
CA THR A 33 0.71 9.70 -11.77
C THR A 33 -0.29 10.83 -11.96
N PRO A 34 -0.18 11.66 -13.02
CA PRO A 34 -1.17 12.70 -13.32
C PRO A 34 -2.55 12.14 -13.71
N THR A 35 -2.62 10.92 -14.23
CA THR A 35 -3.86 10.35 -14.78
C THR A 35 -4.41 9.26 -13.87
N HIS A 36 -5.64 9.45 -13.39
CA HIS A 36 -6.35 8.45 -12.58
C HIS A 36 -7.69 8.13 -13.23
N SER A 37 -8.02 6.85 -13.31
CA SER A 37 -9.28 6.34 -13.81
C SER A 37 -9.98 5.46 -12.76
N VAL A 38 -11.30 5.33 -12.84
CA VAL A 38 -12.07 4.40 -12.01
C VAL A 38 -13.15 3.71 -12.85
N THR A 39 -13.30 2.40 -12.64
CA THR A 39 -14.23 1.54 -13.36
C THR A 39 -14.92 0.57 -12.40
N ALA A 40 -16.14 0.14 -12.75
CA ALA A 40 -16.84 -0.92 -12.02
C ALA A 40 -16.45 -2.29 -12.58
N TYR A 41 -16.19 -3.25 -11.69
CA TYR A 41 -15.93 -4.65 -12.04
C TYR A 41 -17.21 -5.42 -12.37
N ASP A 42 -18.30 -5.06 -11.69
CA ASP A 42 -19.59 -5.75 -11.79
C ASP A 42 -20.76 -4.76 -11.77
N SER A 43 -21.93 -5.22 -12.20
CA SER A 43 -23.12 -4.36 -12.30
C SER A 43 -23.61 -3.84 -10.94
N VAL A 44 -23.35 -4.56 -9.85
CA VAL A 44 -23.76 -4.15 -8.50
C VAL A 44 -22.85 -3.02 -8.00
N ALA A 45 -21.55 -3.09 -8.27
CA ALA A 45 -20.60 -2.02 -8.02
C ALA A 45 -20.98 -0.77 -8.81
N ALA A 46 -21.33 -0.93 -10.09
CA ALA A 46 -21.81 0.17 -10.94
C ALA A 46 -23.07 0.82 -10.35
N GLU A 47 -24.08 0.03 -9.95
CA GLU A 47 -25.30 0.53 -9.32
C GLU A 47 -25.02 1.30 -8.01
N ARG A 48 -24.12 0.78 -7.16
CA ARG A 48 -23.75 1.42 -5.87
C ARG A 48 -23.00 2.75 -6.04
N THR A 49 -22.31 2.95 -7.15
CA THR A 49 -21.35 4.05 -7.33
C THR A 49 -21.78 5.06 -8.41
N GLY A 50 -22.64 4.66 -9.33
CA GLY A 50 -23.00 5.42 -10.52
C GLY A 50 -21.96 5.34 -11.65
N LEU A 51 -20.99 4.41 -11.56
CA LEU A 51 -19.99 4.18 -12.60
C LEU A 51 -20.59 3.46 -13.83
N PRO A 52 -20.04 3.68 -15.04
CA PRO A 52 -20.49 2.99 -16.23
C PRO A 52 -20.19 1.48 -16.18
N TRP A 53 -21.10 0.69 -16.75
CA TRP A 53 -20.97 -0.76 -16.96
C TRP A 53 -21.97 -1.20 -18.05
N PRO A 54 -21.62 -2.09 -18.99
CA PRO A 54 -20.34 -2.78 -19.15
C PRO A 54 -19.27 -2.01 -19.92
N ASP A 55 -19.58 -0.78 -20.36
CA ASP A 55 -18.63 0.06 -21.08
C ASP A 55 -17.50 0.49 -20.13
N LEU A 56 -16.27 0.07 -20.43
CA LEU A 56 -15.05 0.33 -19.65
C LEU A 56 -14.46 1.72 -19.97
N ASP A 57 -15.32 2.71 -20.23
CA ASP A 57 -14.86 4.08 -20.43
C ASP A 57 -14.25 4.56 -19.11
N ASN A 58 -12.92 4.58 -19.06
CA ASN A 58 -12.14 4.99 -17.90
C ASN A 58 -12.59 6.38 -17.42
N THR A 59 -13.32 6.42 -16.31
CA THR A 59 -13.83 7.69 -15.77
C THR A 59 -12.77 8.37 -14.91
N GLY A 60 -12.49 9.65 -15.15
CA GLY A 60 -11.34 10.33 -14.53
C GLY A 60 -11.41 10.54 -13.01
N ALA A 61 -10.40 11.21 -12.45
CA ALA A 61 -10.24 11.43 -11.00
C ALA A 61 -11.47 12.06 -10.29
N MET A 62 -12.29 12.86 -10.98
CA MET A 62 -13.52 13.40 -10.40
C MET A 62 -14.57 12.33 -10.12
N SER A 63 -14.66 11.31 -10.98
CA SER A 63 -15.53 10.15 -10.75
C SER A 63 -15.02 9.32 -9.59
N LEU A 64 -13.71 9.20 -9.38
CA LEU A 64 -13.13 8.56 -8.20
C LEU A 64 -13.59 9.26 -6.91
N LEU A 65 -13.49 10.59 -6.86
CA LEU A 65 -13.98 11.39 -5.73
C LEU A 65 -15.50 11.25 -5.51
N GLN A 66 -16.29 11.19 -6.58
CA GLN A 66 -17.73 10.95 -6.50
C GLN A 66 -18.05 9.56 -5.94
N THR A 67 -17.38 8.51 -6.45
CA THR A 67 -17.46 7.13 -5.96
C THR A 67 -17.22 7.10 -4.45
N MET A 68 -16.07 7.61 -3.99
CA MET A 68 -15.69 7.63 -2.57
C MET A 68 -16.76 8.29 -1.69
N ARG A 69 -17.30 9.43 -2.13
CA ARG A 69 -18.33 10.13 -1.37
C ARG A 69 -19.67 9.42 -1.37
N THR A 70 -20.07 8.82 -2.49
CA THR A 70 -21.32 8.07 -2.60
C THR A 70 -21.34 6.92 -1.62
N VAL A 71 -20.29 6.10 -1.57
CA VAL A 71 -20.23 4.91 -0.72
C VAL A 71 -19.97 5.24 0.76
N ALA A 72 -19.29 6.35 1.07
CA ALA A 72 -19.02 6.75 2.45
C ALA A 72 -20.22 7.38 3.18
N ARG A 73 -21.30 7.78 2.47
CA ARG A 73 -22.49 8.44 3.08
C ARG A 73 -23.12 7.65 4.23
N ALA A 74 -22.98 6.33 4.23
CA ALA A 74 -23.59 5.46 5.24
C ALA A 74 -22.88 5.50 6.61
N ALA A 75 -21.71 6.14 6.73
CA ALA A 75 -20.92 6.21 7.97
C ALA A 75 -20.55 7.67 8.33
N PRO A 76 -21.49 8.47 8.86
CA PRO A 76 -21.31 9.92 9.01
C PRO A 76 -20.44 10.37 10.18
N ALA A 77 -19.97 9.47 11.06
CA ALA A 77 -19.28 9.85 12.30
C ALA A 77 -18.04 9.00 12.62
N GLN A 78 -17.57 8.20 11.67
CA GLN A 78 -16.40 7.33 11.83
C GLN A 78 -15.78 7.04 10.47
N PRO A 79 -14.52 6.59 10.41
CA PRO A 79 -13.90 6.17 9.16
C PRO A 79 -14.76 5.13 8.42
N ALA A 80 -15.10 5.45 7.17
CA ALA A 80 -15.79 4.53 6.26
C ALA A 80 -14.81 3.72 5.40
N ILE A 81 -13.50 3.93 5.57
CA ILE A 81 -12.45 3.38 4.73
C ILE A 81 -11.56 2.48 5.59
N ALA A 82 -11.30 1.28 5.10
CA ALA A 82 -10.33 0.35 5.68
C ALA A 82 -9.26 -0.01 4.63
N LEU A 83 -8.00 0.09 5.03
CA LEU A 83 -6.85 -0.30 4.21
C LEU A 83 -6.56 -1.80 4.37
N ALA A 84 -6.25 -2.49 3.27
CA ALA A 84 -5.70 -3.83 3.24
C ALA A 84 -4.36 -3.84 2.49
N LEU A 85 -3.37 -4.57 3.03
CA LEU A 85 -2.03 -4.73 2.44
C LEU A 85 -1.69 -6.22 2.31
N PRO A 86 -2.48 -7.01 1.56
CA PRO A 86 -2.36 -8.47 1.52
C PRO A 86 -1.05 -8.92 0.86
N VAL A 87 -0.62 -10.14 1.21
CA VAL A 87 0.42 -10.88 0.46
C VAL A 87 0.03 -12.36 0.39
N PRO A 88 0.65 -13.15 -0.51
CA PRO A 88 0.52 -14.60 -0.46
C PRO A 88 0.85 -15.14 0.95
N GLY A 89 -0.13 -15.82 1.57
CA GLY A 89 -0.01 -16.38 2.92
C GLY A 89 -0.51 -15.49 4.07
N ASP A 90 -0.75 -14.19 3.85
CA ASP A 90 -1.35 -13.28 4.83
C ASP A 90 -2.39 -12.37 4.14
N VAL A 91 -3.64 -12.80 4.19
CA VAL A 91 -4.79 -12.18 3.50
C VAL A 91 -5.76 -11.51 4.48
N ARG A 92 -5.28 -11.19 5.69
CA ARG A 92 -6.09 -10.50 6.70
C ARG A 92 -6.60 -9.17 6.15
N GLY A 93 -7.88 -8.90 6.37
CA GLY A 93 -8.55 -7.71 5.84
C GLY A 93 -9.22 -7.90 4.49
N LEU A 94 -9.24 -9.10 3.91
CA LEU A 94 -9.95 -9.40 2.67
C LEU A 94 -11.15 -10.36 2.88
N PRO A 95 -12.29 -10.14 2.18
CA PRO A 95 -13.37 -11.12 2.12
C PRO A 95 -12.92 -12.41 1.39
N PRO A 96 -13.10 -13.60 2.00
CA PRO A 96 -12.59 -14.85 1.45
C PRO A 96 -13.33 -15.26 0.17
N GLY A 97 -12.61 -15.88 -0.77
CA GLY A 97 -13.17 -16.47 -1.98
C GLY A 97 -13.63 -15.48 -3.07
N THR A 98 -13.43 -14.18 -2.87
CA THR A 98 -13.86 -13.12 -3.80
C THR A 98 -12.85 -12.88 -4.92
N GLN A 99 -13.31 -12.34 -6.05
CA GLN A 99 -12.41 -11.82 -7.09
C GLN A 99 -11.60 -10.63 -6.57
N PHE A 100 -12.27 -9.69 -5.88
CA PHE A 100 -11.61 -8.58 -5.18
C PHE A 100 -10.40 -9.05 -4.36
N GLY A 101 -10.56 -10.12 -3.57
CA GLY A 101 -9.47 -10.65 -2.77
C GLY A 101 -8.30 -11.21 -3.60
N ARG A 102 -8.56 -11.81 -4.77
CA ARG A 102 -7.51 -12.29 -5.67
C ARG A 102 -6.72 -11.13 -6.27
N ASP A 103 -7.43 -10.12 -6.76
CA ASP A 103 -6.81 -8.97 -7.41
C ASP A 103 -6.08 -8.09 -6.39
N ALA A 104 -6.63 -7.95 -5.18
CA ALA A 104 -5.96 -7.31 -4.06
C ALA A 104 -4.64 -8.01 -3.67
N ILE A 105 -4.60 -9.35 -3.67
CA ILE A 105 -3.36 -10.12 -3.40
C ILE A 105 -2.35 -9.90 -4.52
N ALA A 106 -2.80 -9.83 -5.78
CA ALA A 106 -1.94 -9.59 -6.92
C ALA A 106 -1.32 -8.18 -6.88
N ALA A 107 -2.12 -7.16 -6.58
CA ALA A 107 -1.67 -5.78 -6.40
C ALA A 107 -0.86 -5.56 -5.11
N GLY A 108 -1.07 -6.40 -4.10
CA GLY A 108 -0.47 -6.25 -2.76
C GLY A 108 -1.12 -5.15 -1.90
N GLU A 109 -2.18 -4.53 -2.41
CA GLU A 109 -2.89 -3.45 -1.76
C GLU A 109 -4.36 -3.41 -2.19
N ALA A 110 -5.22 -2.94 -1.29
CA ALA A 110 -6.61 -2.63 -1.59
C ALA A 110 -7.20 -1.70 -0.53
N ILE A 111 -8.34 -1.10 -0.86
CA ILE A 111 -9.19 -0.40 0.10
C ILE A 111 -10.59 -0.99 0.11
N ILE A 112 -11.24 -0.94 1.26
CA ILE A 112 -12.65 -1.30 1.44
C ILE A 112 -13.36 -0.05 1.94
N VAL A 113 -14.47 0.31 1.29
CA VAL A 113 -15.18 1.54 1.57
C VAL A 113 -16.67 1.27 1.80
N GLY A 114 -17.25 1.88 2.82
CA GLY A 114 -18.67 1.84 3.13
C GLY A 114 -19.04 0.87 4.26
N SER A 115 -20.33 0.65 4.45
CA SER A 115 -20.90 -0.18 5.52
C SER A 115 -21.38 -1.54 4.99
N ALA A 116 -21.64 -2.49 5.89
CA ALA A 116 -22.20 -3.79 5.53
C ALA A 116 -23.46 -3.62 4.66
N GLY A 117 -23.55 -4.42 3.59
CA GLY A 117 -24.65 -4.40 2.61
C GLY A 117 -24.51 -3.39 1.47
N ALA A 118 -23.60 -2.42 1.57
CA ALA A 118 -23.34 -1.44 0.50
C ALA A 118 -21.84 -1.18 0.26
N ALA A 119 -20.97 -1.98 0.87
CA ALA A 119 -19.53 -1.82 0.78
C ALA A 119 -19.00 -2.11 -0.62
N ILE A 120 -17.91 -1.44 -0.97
CA ILE A 120 -17.13 -1.72 -2.17
C ILE A 120 -15.70 -2.05 -1.78
N GLY A 121 -15.04 -2.86 -2.61
CA GLY A 121 -13.60 -3.04 -2.61
C GLY A 121 -13.01 -2.26 -3.77
N MET A 122 -11.82 -1.68 -3.61
CA MET A 122 -11.10 -1.04 -4.70
C MET A 122 -9.66 -1.52 -4.73
N VAL A 123 -9.19 -1.86 -5.93
CA VAL A 123 -7.82 -2.31 -6.19
C VAL A 123 -7.20 -1.36 -7.22
N PRO A 124 -6.03 -0.76 -6.93
CA PRO A 124 -5.30 0.03 -7.90
C PRO A 124 -4.52 -0.87 -8.87
N ASP A 125 -4.38 -0.45 -10.11
CA ASP A 125 -3.49 -1.05 -11.10
C ASP A 125 -2.77 0.05 -11.89
N PHE A 126 -1.46 -0.13 -12.07
CA PHE A 126 -0.61 0.83 -12.78
C PHE A 126 -0.74 0.61 -14.29
N GLU A 127 -1.12 1.65 -15.01
CA GLU A 127 -1.25 1.61 -16.47
C GLU A 127 0.08 2.00 -17.13
N TYR A 128 0.49 1.19 -18.10
CA TYR A 128 1.65 1.40 -18.94
C TYR A 128 1.20 1.45 -20.41
N PRO A 129 1.87 2.24 -21.28
CA PRO A 129 1.58 2.24 -22.70
C PRO A 129 1.75 0.84 -23.31
N ASP A 130 0.82 0.43 -24.17
CA ASP A 130 1.01 -0.76 -24.99
C ASP A 130 2.08 -0.48 -26.06
N ASP A 131 3.28 -1.03 -25.91
CA ASP A 131 4.44 -0.87 -26.82
C ASP A 131 4.26 -1.44 -28.26
N TYR A 132 3.04 -1.64 -28.74
CA TYR A 132 2.74 -2.34 -30.00
C TYR A 132 2.08 -1.49 -31.09
N ALA A 133 2.47 -0.22 -31.25
CA ALA A 133 2.09 0.56 -32.42
C ALA A 133 3.31 1.24 -33.06
N ASP A 134 3.92 0.52 -34.01
CA ASP A 134 4.83 1.06 -35.04
C ASP A 134 6.09 1.82 -34.57
N SER A 135 6.87 1.25 -33.64
CA SER A 135 8.29 1.61 -33.54
C SER A 135 9.06 0.95 -34.69
N PRO A 136 9.56 1.69 -35.70
CA PRO A 136 10.33 1.10 -36.77
C PRO A 136 11.59 0.49 -36.16
N ALA A 137 11.73 -0.84 -36.31
CA ALA A 137 12.87 -1.63 -35.84
C ALA A 137 14.18 -0.87 -36.05
N GLY A 138 14.85 -0.47 -34.97
CA GLY A 138 15.98 0.44 -35.10
C GLY A 138 16.88 0.66 -33.90
N ASP A 139 16.40 0.67 -32.66
CA ASP A 139 17.26 0.89 -31.49
C ASP A 139 16.94 -0.11 -30.37
N ASP A 140 17.92 -0.97 -30.06
CA ASP A 140 17.95 -1.88 -28.90
C ASP A 140 18.16 -1.10 -27.59
N ASP A 141 17.46 0.02 -27.40
CA ASP A 141 17.34 0.64 -26.09
C ASP A 141 16.19 -0.06 -25.37
N GLU A 142 16.55 -0.78 -24.30
CA GLU A 142 15.67 -1.45 -23.35
C GLU A 142 14.73 -0.41 -22.72
N PHE A 143 13.68 0.00 -23.45
CA PHE A 143 12.72 1.00 -23.01
C PHE A 143 11.91 0.41 -21.87
N GLU A 144 12.20 0.81 -20.64
CA GLU A 144 11.28 0.58 -19.53
C GLU A 144 10.02 1.42 -19.81
N PRO A 145 8.84 0.81 -19.98
CA PRO A 145 7.64 1.56 -20.34
C PRO A 145 7.33 2.59 -19.25
N GLU A 146 7.18 3.86 -19.67
CA GLU A 146 6.90 4.95 -18.73
C GLU A 146 5.47 4.80 -18.16
N LEU A 147 5.34 4.88 -16.84
CA LEU A 147 4.05 4.83 -16.18
C LEU A 147 3.13 5.97 -16.68
N CYS A 148 1.96 5.63 -17.22
CA CYS A 148 1.06 6.61 -17.86
C CYS A 148 -0.22 6.88 -17.08
N GLY A 149 -0.63 5.97 -16.19
CA GLY A 149 -1.90 6.10 -15.46
C GLY A 149 -2.00 5.18 -14.24
N LEU A 150 -3.05 5.40 -13.45
CA LEU A 150 -3.43 4.53 -12.34
C LEU A 150 -4.95 4.30 -12.43
N SER A 151 -5.33 3.05 -12.65
CA SER A 151 -6.73 2.65 -12.68
C SER A 151 -7.18 2.12 -11.33
N TRP A 152 -8.43 2.38 -10.98
CA TRP A 152 -9.07 1.86 -9.78
C TRP A 152 -10.24 0.98 -10.18
N THR A 153 -10.12 -0.33 -9.96
CA THR A 153 -11.22 -1.27 -10.21
C THR A 153 -12.09 -1.41 -8.97
N VAL A 154 -13.40 -1.19 -9.11
CA VAL A 154 -14.37 -1.20 -8.01
C VAL A 154 -15.22 -2.47 -8.02
N TYR A 155 -15.21 -3.21 -6.91
CA TYR A 155 -15.92 -4.48 -6.74
C TYR A 155 -17.06 -4.32 -5.74
N SER A 156 -18.18 -4.99 -5.99
CA SER A 156 -19.23 -5.10 -4.98
C SER A 156 -18.82 -6.08 -3.88
N LEU A 157 -19.04 -5.70 -2.62
CA LEU A 157 -18.82 -6.58 -1.48
C LEU A 157 -20.14 -6.87 -0.77
N ASP A 158 -20.46 -8.16 -0.60
CA ASP A 158 -21.63 -8.60 0.16
C ASP A 158 -21.37 -8.63 1.67
N THR A 159 -20.12 -8.89 2.04
CA THR A 159 -19.69 -8.99 3.43
C THR A 159 -18.43 -8.16 3.66
N LEU A 160 -18.36 -7.54 4.83
CA LEU A 160 -17.14 -6.89 5.29
C LEU A 160 -16.22 -7.94 5.93
N PRO A 161 -14.90 -7.82 5.76
CA PRO A 161 -13.95 -8.70 6.45
C PRO A 161 -14.03 -8.46 7.96
N VAL A 162 -13.89 -9.55 8.72
CA VAL A 162 -13.74 -9.45 10.17
C VAL A 162 -12.30 -9.03 10.47
N THR A 163 -12.09 -7.77 10.81
CA THR A 163 -10.79 -7.25 11.22
C THR A 163 -10.74 -7.08 12.74
N SER A 164 -9.65 -7.51 13.36
CA SER A 164 -9.35 -7.14 14.75
C SER A 164 -8.54 -5.84 14.72
N PRO A 165 -8.96 -4.79 15.44
CA PRO A 165 -8.20 -3.55 15.49
C PRO A 165 -6.81 -3.84 16.07
N ILE A 166 -5.79 -3.30 15.41
CA ILE A 166 -4.40 -3.45 15.83
C ILE A 166 -4.06 -2.21 16.67
N ASP A 167 -3.75 -2.40 17.95
CA ASP A 167 -3.32 -1.29 18.79
C ASP A 167 -1.98 -0.72 18.29
N LEU A 168 -1.91 0.60 18.15
CA LEU A 168 -0.71 1.28 17.66
C LEU A 168 0.50 1.02 18.57
N GLY A 169 0.30 0.97 19.88
CA GLY A 169 1.39 0.74 20.83
C GLY A 169 1.91 -0.69 20.79
N GLU A 170 1.02 -1.67 20.69
CA GLU A 170 1.37 -3.08 20.49
C GLU A 170 2.13 -3.28 19.18
N ALA A 171 1.64 -2.71 18.08
CA ALA A 171 2.31 -2.81 16.78
C ALA A 171 3.70 -2.14 16.79
N GLU A 172 3.82 -0.99 17.46
CA GLU A 172 5.09 -0.28 17.61
C GLU A 172 6.11 -1.09 18.45
N TYR A 173 5.64 -1.75 19.51
CA TYR A 173 6.45 -2.64 20.34
C TYR A 173 6.90 -3.86 19.53
N ALA A 174 5.97 -4.54 18.86
CA ALA A 174 6.24 -5.71 18.04
C ALA A 174 7.27 -5.39 16.94
N LEU A 175 7.18 -4.22 16.30
CA LEU A 175 8.16 -3.77 15.32
C LEU A 175 9.57 -3.64 15.91
N ARG A 176 9.71 -3.01 17.08
CA ARG A 176 11.02 -2.87 17.73
C ARG A 176 11.60 -4.20 18.18
N ASP A 177 10.76 -5.09 18.70
CA ASP A 177 11.16 -6.41 19.15
C ASP A 177 11.62 -7.29 17.99
N ALA A 178 10.85 -7.32 16.90
CA ALA A 178 11.19 -8.08 15.70
C ALA A 178 12.49 -7.58 15.05
N VAL A 179 12.69 -6.25 14.96
CA VAL A 179 13.94 -5.66 14.43
C VAL A 179 15.14 -6.06 15.29
N ARG A 180 14.99 -6.05 16.63
CA ARG A 180 16.04 -6.50 17.54
C ARG A 180 16.37 -7.98 17.33
N SER A 181 15.35 -8.84 17.31
CA SER A 181 15.52 -10.28 17.11
C SER A 181 16.18 -10.61 15.76
N ALA A 182 15.82 -9.90 14.69
CA ALA A 182 16.44 -10.08 13.37
C ALA A 182 17.90 -9.61 13.36
N ALA A 183 18.21 -8.48 14.01
CA ALA A 183 19.58 -7.98 14.14
C ALA A 183 20.46 -8.96 14.93
N ASP A 184 19.96 -9.52 16.02
CA ASP A 184 20.67 -10.54 16.83
C ASP A 184 20.93 -11.81 16.00
N ALA A 185 19.93 -12.30 15.26
CA ALA A 185 20.07 -13.47 14.39
C ALA A 185 21.09 -13.24 13.25
N LEU A 186 21.04 -12.10 12.58
CA LEU A 186 21.99 -11.74 11.53
C LEU A 186 23.41 -11.48 12.07
N GLY A 187 23.52 -10.90 13.27
CA GLY A 187 24.79 -10.71 13.96
C GLY A 187 25.48 -12.04 14.28
N ALA A 188 24.71 -13.03 14.74
CA ALA A 188 25.23 -14.38 14.98
C ALA A 188 25.74 -15.05 13.70
N LEU A 189 25.08 -14.83 12.55
CA LEU A 189 25.53 -15.35 11.25
C LEU A 189 26.82 -14.67 10.75
N ARG A 190 26.99 -13.37 11.00
CA ARG A 190 28.18 -12.59 10.57
C ARG A 190 29.43 -12.82 11.42
N ALA A 191 29.30 -13.34 12.63
CA ALA A 191 30.44 -13.62 13.51
C ALA A 191 31.42 -14.67 12.93
N GLY A 192 31.07 -15.35 11.83
CA GLY A 192 31.91 -16.33 11.13
C GLY A 192 32.46 -15.91 9.77
N THR A 193 32.14 -14.72 9.25
CA THR A 193 32.47 -14.33 7.86
C THR A 193 33.38 -13.10 7.79
N SER A 194 34.43 -13.15 6.96
CA SER A 194 35.31 -12.00 6.68
C SER A 194 34.69 -11.16 5.56
N GLY A 195 34.51 -9.87 5.83
CA GLY A 195 33.67 -8.97 5.04
C GLY A 195 34.05 -8.86 3.56
N ALA A 196 33.07 -9.10 2.69
CA ALA A 196 33.10 -8.62 1.32
C ALA A 196 32.91 -7.10 1.30
N ASP A 197 33.53 -6.42 0.34
CA ASP A 197 33.35 -4.99 0.08
C ASP A 197 31.99 -4.78 -0.58
N VAL A 198 30.95 -4.68 0.23
CA VAL A 198 29.55 -4.55 -0.21
C VAL A 198 29.23 -3.07 -0.40
N ALA A 199 28.52 -2.76 -1.48
CA ALA A 199 27.90 -1.46 -1.77
C ALA A 199 27.34 -0.80 -0.51
N ASP A 200 27.51 0.53 -0.35
CA ASP A 200 27.05 1.29 0.83
C ASP A 200 25.54 1.05 1.08
N PRO A 201 25.17 0.19 2.06
CA PRO A 201 23.78 -0.21 2.23
C PRO A 201 22.91 0.94 2.70
N ARG A 202 23.51 1.94 3.36
CA ARG A 202 22.78 3.14 3.81
C ARG A 202 22.34 3.96 2.61
N ARG A 203 23.23 4.15 1.63
CA ARG A 203 22.90 4.84 0.38
C ARG A 203 21.78 4.12 -0.38
N LEU A 204 21.82 2.80 -0.45
CA LEU A 204 20.76 2.01 -1.10
C LEU A 204 19.41 2.16 -0.39
N VAL A 205 19.41 2.13 0.95
CA VAL A 205 18.18 2.35 1.75
C VAL A 205 17.63 3.76 1.51
N GLU A 206 18.48 4.78 1.47
CA GLU A 206 18.08 6.15 1.14
C GLU A 206 17.47 6.23 -0.27
N GLN A 207 18.06 5.56 -1.26
CA GLN A 207 17.51 5.50 -2.62
C GLN A 207 16.11 4.85 -2.66
N VAL A 208 15.89 3.78 -1.90
CA VAL A 208 14.56 3.14 -1.80
C VAL A 208 13.53 4.06 -1.13
N LEU A 209 13.96 4.90 -0.19
CA LEU A 209 13.08 5.83 0.52
C LEU A 209 12.82 7.12 -0.26
N GLU A 210 13.69 7.53 -1.18
CA GLU A 210 13.59 8.81 -1.88
C GLU A 210 12.23 9.05 -2.56
N PRO A 211 11.65 8.09 -3.31
CA PRO A 211 10.36 8.29 -3.98
C PRO A 211 9.24 8.58 -2.97
N THR A 212 9.37 8.06 -1.74
CA THR A 212 8.32 8.19 -0.72
C THR A 212 8.27 9.56 -0.06
N ARG A 213 9.31 10.39 -0.23
CA ARG A 213 9.43 11.71 0.43
C ARG A 213 8.50 12.78 -0.15
N ALA A 214 8.04 12.60 -1.38
CA ALA A 214 7.12 13.54 -2.03
C ALA A 214 5.69 13.46 -1.45
N HIS A 215 5.31 12.34 -0.85
CA HIS A 215 3.97 12.15 -0.32
C HIS A 215 3.80 12.83 1.04
N ARG A 216 2.80 13.70 1.11
CA ARG A 216 2.42 14.45 2.31
C ARG A 216 1.48 13.65 3.21
N ILE A 217 1.51 13.97 4.50
CA ILE A 217 0.58 13.47 5.51
C ILE A 217 -0.38 14.60 5.91
N PRO A 218 -1.67 14.34 6.18
CA PRO A 218 -2.58 15.35 6.69
C PRO A 218 -2.17 15.94 8.05
N ASP A 219 -2.49 17.22 8.27
CA ASP A 219 -2.07 17.97 9.47
C ASP A 219 -2.61 17.41 10.79
N HIS A 220 -3.76 16.73 10.77
CA HIS A 220 -4.38 16.12 11.94
C HIS A 220 -3.78 14.74 12.29
N ALA A 221 -2.82 14.24 11.52
CA ALA A 221 -2.18 12.95 11.77
C ALA A 221 -1.43 12.97 13.11
N PRO A 222 -1.64 11.97 14.01
CA PRO A 222 -0.95 11.96 15.28
C PRO A 222 0.56 11.73 15.07
N VAL A 223 1.39 12.57 15.69
CA VAL A 223 2.87 12.49 15.60
C VAL A 223 3.39 11.07 15.88
N ARG A 224 2.79 10.37 16.84
CA ARG A 224 3.15 8.98 17.14
C ARG A 224 2.89 8.04 15.97
N ALA A 225 1.73 8.15 15.32
CA ALA A 225 1.36 7.31 14.18
C ALA A 225 2.27 7.56 12.98
N VAL A 226 2.56 8.83 12.69
CA VAL A 226 3.53 9.24 11.65
C VAL A 226 4.89 8.59 11.90
N ARG A 227 5.43 8.71 13.12
CA ARG A 227 6.70 8.09 13.50
C ARG A 227 6.70 6.56 13.34
N VAL A 228 5.59 5.88 13.67
CA VAL A 228 5.48 4.43 13.47
C VAL A 228 5.50 4.08 11.99
N LEU A 229 4.78 4.84 11.16
CA LEU A 229 4.71 4.65 9.71
C LEU A 229 6.08 4.86 9.04
N GLU A 230 6.82 5.90 9.45
CA GLU A 230 8.19 6.19 8.98
C GLU A 230 9.18 5.10 9.39
N ASN A 231 9.13 4.65 10.65
CA ASN A 231 9.97 3.55 11.12
C ASN A 231 9.68 2.25 10.36
N ALA A 232 8.40 1.93 10.15
CA ALA A 232 8.01 0.76 9.39
C ALA A 232 8.53 0.83 7.95
N ALA A 233 8.47 2.00 7.31
CA ALA A 233 9.01 2.22 5.97
C ALA A 233 10.54 2.08 5.91
N HIS A 234 11.25 2.59 6.90
CA HIS A 234 12.69 2.46 6.98
C HIS A 234 13.12 1.00 7.13
N VAL A 235 12.40 0.23 7.97
CA VAL A 235 12.63 -1.21 8.13
C VAL A 235 12.30 -1.98 6.85
N ASP A 236 11.20 -1.64 6.17
CA ASP A 236 10.82 -2.21 4.87
C ASP A 236 11.92 -1.99 3.82
N ALA A 237 12.48 -0.77 3.74
CA ALA A 237 13.58 -0.45 2.85
C ALA A 237 14.85 -1.26 3.18
N ILE A 238 15.17 -1.47 4.47
CA ILE A 238 16.27 -2.34 4.89
C ILE A 238 16.02 -3.78 4.42
N ILE A 239 14.80 -4.31 4.54
CA ILE A 239 14.46 -5.67 4.09
C ILE A 239 14.61 -5.79 2.57
N THR A 240 14.13 -4.81 1.81
CA THR A 240 14.26 -4.77 0.35
C THR A 240 15.73 -4.77 -0.09
N VAL A 241 16.54 -3.86 0.47
CA VAL A 241 17.98 -3.79 0.18
C VAL A 241 18.68 -5.08 0.61
N SER A 242 18.36 -5.61 1.78
CA SER A 242 18.97 -6.86 2.27
C SER A 242 18.64 -8.03 1.36
N SER A 243 17.41 -8.16 0.89
CA SER A 243 16.98 -9.23 -0.02
C SER A 243 17.73 -9.20 -1.35
N GLY A 244 18.02 -8.00 -1.88
CA GLY A 244 18.84 -7.83 -3.08
C GLY A 244 20.33 -8.13 -2.87
N LEU A 245 20.86 -7.91 -1.67
CA LEU A 245 22.28 -8.09 -1.34
C LEU A 245 22.64 -9.49 -0.81
N ILE A 246 21.68 -10.23 -0.24
CA ILE A 246 21.88 -11.58 0.33
C ILE A 246 22.56 -12.56 -0.65
N PRO A 247 22.20 -12.61 -1.95
CA PRO A 247 22.85 -13.50 -2.92
C PRO A 247 24.33 -13.15 -3.19
N ILE A 248 24.74 -11.92 -2.90
CA ILE A 248 26.08 -11.37 -3.23
C ILE A 248 27.05 -11.56 -2.05
N GLY A 249 26.54 -11.49 -0.81
CA GLY A 249 27.35 -11.46 0.41
C GLY A 249 27.56 -12.81 1.11
N LEU A 250 26.89 -13.88 0.68
CA LEU A 250 26.91 -15.18 1.36
C LEU A 250 27.48 -16.27 0.43
N GLN A 251 28.30 -17.17 0.99
CA GLN A 251 29.09 -18.13 0.21
C GLN A 251 28.44 -19.50 0.11
N SER A 252 27.31 -19.72 0.79
CA SER A 252 26.55 -20.97 0.75
C SER A 252 25.04 -20.74 0.69
N SER A 253 24.34 -21.60 -0.04
CA SER A 253 22.86 -21.64 -0.07
C SER A 253 22.24 -21.78 1.32
N SER A 254 22.91 -22.48 2.24
CA SER A 254 22.46 -22.64 3.63
C SER A 254 22.47 -21.31 4.39
N GLU A 255 23.47 -20.47 4.16
CA GLU A 255 23.57 -19.13 4.78
C GLU A 255 22.50 -18.20 4.21
N VAL A 256 22.27 -18.24 2.89
CA VAL A 256 21.20 -17.49 2.22
C VAL A 256 19.83 -17.86 2.78
N GLN A 257 19.58 -19.15 3.02
CA GLN A 257 18.33 -19.62 3.61
C GLN A 257 18.17 -19.13 5.05
N LEU A 258 19.20 -19.25 5.89
CA LEU A 258 19.16 -18.79 7.28
C LEU A 258 18.95 -17.27 7.40
N ALA A 259 19.61 -16.48 6.55
CA ALA A 259 19.41 -15.03 6.51
C ALA A 259 17.97 -14.67 6.07
N SER A 260 17.44 -15.38 5.07
CA SER A 260 16.07 -15.18 4.60
C SER A 260 15.03 -15.57 5.67
N ASP A 261 15.26 -16.66 6.40
CA ASP A 261 14.38 -17.12 7.47
C ASP A 261 14.40 -16.15 8.68
N ALA A 262 15.55 -15.53 8.97
CA ALA A 262 15.66 -14.50 10.01
C ALA A 262 14.88 -13.22 9.67
N LEU A 263 14.83 -12.83 8.39
CA LEU A 263 14.11 -11.64 7.94
C LEU A 263 12.61 -11.85 7.71
N ARG A 264 12.18 -13.09 7.40
CA ARG A 264 10.79 -13.41 7.06
C ARG A 264 9.74 -12.87 8.04
N PRO A 265 9.92 -12.96 9.38
CA PRO A 265 8.94 -12.45 10.33
C PRO A 265 8.75 -10.93 10.27
N LEU A 266 9.77 -10.17 9.86
CA LEU A 266 9.71 -8.71 9.83
C LEU A 266 8.64 -8.19 8.88
N GLY A 267 8.43 -8.83 7.72
CA GLY A 267 7.45 -8.36 6.74
C GLY A 267 6.02 -8.29 7.30
N GLY A 268 5.62 -9.29 8.09
CA GLY A 268 4.30 -9.31 8.73
C GLY A 268 4.14 -8.24 9.82
N VAL A 269 5.23 -7.96 10.56
CA VAL A 269 5.24 -6.96 11.63
C VAL A 269 5.25 -5.53 11.05
N VAL A 270 6.06 -5.28 10.01
CA VAL A 270 6.06 -4.01 9.25
C VAL A 270 4.67 -3.71 8.70
N ARG A 271 4.01 -4.70 8.08
CA ARG A 271 2.64 -4.55 7.58
C ARG A 271 1.66 -4.21 8.71
N SER A 272 1.74 -4.90 9.84
CA SER A 272 0.86 -4.66 10.99
C SER A 272 1.07 -3.25 11.57
N ALA A 273 2.31 -2.78 11.65
CA ALA A 273 2.64 -1.42 12.07
C ALA A 273 2.13 -0.36 11.07
N ARG A 274 2.24 -0.61 9.76
CA ARG A 274 1.68 0.28 8.72
C ARG A 274 0.16 0.38 8.85
N LEU A 275 -0.55 -0.76 8.97
CA LEU A 275 -2.00 -0.78 9.13
C LEU A 275 -2.45 -0.06 10.41
N ALA A 276 -1.81 -0.31 11.55
CA ALA A 276 -2.14 0.34 12.82
C ALA A 276 -1.88 1.86 12.79
N ALA A 277 -0.79 2.28 12.14
CA ALA A 277 -0.47 3.70 11.99
C ALA A 277 -1.47 4.42 11.09
N VAL A 278 -1.82 3.83 9.93
CA VAL A 278 -2.83 4.39 9.02
C VAL A 278 -4.18 4.45 9.74
N ASP A 279 -4.61 3.37 10.40
CA ASP A 279 -5.87 3.34 11.14
C ASP A 279 -5.95 4.45 12.21
N ALA A 280 -4.87 4.69 12.95
CA ALA A 280 -4.79 5.77 13.92
C ALA A 280 -4.92 7.17 13.28
N ILE A 281 -4.38 7.37 12.07
CA ILE A 281 -4.53 8.60 11.28
C ILE A 281 -5.98 8.74 10.80
N LEU A 282 -6.59 7.69 10.27
CA LEU A 282 -7.99 7.73 9.81
C LEU A 282 -8.91 8.16 10.95
N HIS A 283 -8.73 7.59 12.15
CA HIS A 283 -9.53 7.93 13.33
C HIS A 283 -9.25 9.32 13.90
N SER A 284 -8.10 9.95 13.64
CA SER A 284 -7.86 11.30 14.17
C SER A 284 -8.60 12.38 13.39
N ALA A 285 -8.94 12.14 12.12
CA ALA A 285 -9.72 13.06 11.28
C ALA A 285 -11.12 13.35 11.85
N TRP A 286 -11.71 12.39 12.56
CA TRP A 286 -13.09 12.45 13.08
C TRP A 286 -13.19 12.93 14.53
N ARG A 287 -12.08 13.37 15.13
CA ARG A 287 -12.02 13.83 16.53
C ARG A 287 -12.06 15.35 16.70
N SER A 288 -12.16 16.09 15.59
CA SER A 288 -12.21 17.56 15.56
C SER A 288 -13.60 18.12 15.84
#